data_AF-A0A7V6B7Z0-F1
#
_entry.id   AF-A0A7V6B7Z0-F1
#
_cell.length_a   1.000
_cell.length_b   1.000
_cell.length_c   1.000
_cell.angle_alpha   90.00
_cell.angle_beta   90.00
_cell.angle_gamma   90.00
#
_symmetry.space_group_name_H-M   'P 1'
#
loop_
_entity.id
_entity.type
_entity.pdbx_description
1 polymer ?
#
loop_
_entity_poly.entity_id
_entity_poly.type
_entity_poly.pdbx_seq_one_letter_code
_entity_poly.pdbx_strand_id
1 'polypeptide(L)'
;MLQTKSFLDPRWQGSPLFEKGPIFFAMLEASIALFGESEASLRLPCVLCAILFLIALYASLRNLGFSYLSSLLSITVVFSLH
;
A
#
# COMPACT_ATOMS: atom_id res chain seq x y z
N MET A 1 -6.64 -3.03 16.74
CA MET A 1 -7.22 -1.68 16.65
C MET A 1 -8.72 -1.78 16.34
N LEU A 2 -9.16 -2.61 15.38
CA LEU A 2 -10.58 -2.85 15.05
C LEU A 2 -11.48 -3.23 16.24
N GLN A 3 -11.00 -4.10 17.13
CA GLN A 3 -11.75 -4.48 18.34
C GLN A 3 -11.66 -3.43 19.46
N THR A 4 -10.54 -2.69 19.54
CA THR A 4 -10.26 -1.76 20.65
C THR A 4 -10.61 -0.30 20.31
N LYS A 5 -10.91 0.01 19.05
CA LYS A 5 -11.13 1.35 18.46
C LYS A 5 -10.07 2.41 18.80
N SER A 6 -8.90 2.00 19.30
CA SER A 6 -7.79 2.91 19.56
C SER A 6 -6.89 3.00 18.33
N PHE A 7 -6.92 4.16 17.67
CA PHE A 7 -6.09 4.44 16.49
C PHE A 7 -4.70 4.99 16.83
N LEU A 8 -4.55 5.57 18.03
CA LEU A 8 -3.33 6.25 18.48
C LEU A 8 -2.37 5.31 19.22
N ASP A 9 -2.91 4.26 19.86
CA ASP A 9 -2.11 3.25 20.59
C ASP A 9 -2.27 1.87 19.95
N PRO A 10 -1.58 1.61 18.82
CA PRO A 10 -1.51 0.28 18.23
C PRO A 10 -0.89 -0.70 19.24
N ARG A 11 -1.61 -1.78 19.56
CA ARG A 11 -1.11 -2.90 20.36
C ARG A 11 -1.18 -4.20 19.57
N TRP A 12 -0.16 -5.02 19.73
CA TRP A 12 -0.08 -6.37 19.17
C TRP A 12 0.28 -7.34 20.29
N GLN A 13 -0.57 -8.36 20.52
CA GLN A 13 -0.38 -9.37 21.58
C GLN A 13 -0.11 -8.78 22.98
N GLY A 14 -0.72 -7.64 23.30
CA GLY A 14 -0.55 -6.97 24.59
C GLY A 14 0.65 -6.01 24.68
N SER A 15 1.54 -6.01 23.68
CA SER A 15 2.67 -5.06 23.59
C SER A 15 2.30 -3.85 22.70
N PRO A 16 2.72 -2.63 23.03
CA PRO A 16 2.61 -1.50 22.11
C PRO A 16 3.47 -1.71 20.86
N LEU A 17 2.92 -1.42 19.69
CA LEU A 17 3.57 -1.61 18.39
C LEU A 17 3.73 -0.26 17.68
N PHE A 18 4.80 0.46 18.01
CA PHE A 18 5.11 1.78 17.43
C PHE A 18 6.13 1.73 16.29
N GLU A 19 6.61 0.54 15.90
CA GLU A 19 7.58 0.38 14.81
C GLU A 19 7.00 0.69 13.43
N LYS A 20 5.67 0.60 13.29
CA LYS A 20 4.95 0.89 12.04
C LYS A 20 4.19 2.19 12.18
N GLY A 21 4.21 2.99 11.11
CA GLY A 21 3.49 4.25 11.07
C GLY A 21 1.96 4.07 11.16
N PRO A 22 1.23 5.04 11.72
CA PRO A 22 -0.22 4.96 11.93
C PRO A 22 -1.02 4.80 10.62
N ILE A 23 -0.50 5.34 9.51
CA ILE A 23 -1.12 5.23 8.17
C ILE A 23 -1.27 3.78 7.73
N PHE A 24 -0.27 2.93 8.02
CA PHE A 24 -0.33 1.51 7.67
C PHE A 24 -1.52 0.82 8.33
N PHE A 25 -1.71 1.07 9.63
CA PHE A 25 -2.83 0.51 10.37
C PHE A 25 -4.17 1.05 9.89
N ALA A 26 -4.28 2.36 9.64
CA ALA A 26 -5.51 2.95 9.13
C ALA A 26 -5.95 2.33 7.79
N MET A 27 -5.01 2.12 6.86
CA MET A 27 -5.29 1.44 5.58
C MET A 27 -5.70 -0.02 5.77
N LEU A 28 -5.02 -0.74 6.68
CA LEU A 28 -5.35 -2.13 6.99
C LEU A 28 -6.75 -2.26 7.57
N GLU A 29 -7.09 -1.39 8.53
CA GLU A 29 -8.41 -1.36 9.16
C GLU A 29 -9.50 -0.97 8.18
N ALA A 30 -9.28 0.01 7.32
CA ALA A 30 -10.23 0.38 6.27
C ALA A 30 -10.51 -0.79 5.32
N SER A 31 -9.46 -1.52 4.93
CA SER A 31 -9.59 -2.70 4.07
C SER A 31 -10.37 -3.82 4.74
N ILE A 32 -10.05 -4.15 6.00
CA ILE A 32 -10.75 -5.19 6.76
C ILE A 32 -12.20 -4.76 7.05
N ALA A 33 -12.46 -3.47 7.31
CA ALA A 33 -13.81 -2.97 7.54
C ALA A 33 -14.70 -3.06 6.29
N LEU A 34 -14.12 -2.91 5.09
CA LEU A 34 -14.85 -2.97 3.82
C LEU A 34 -15.01 -4.40 3.27
N PHE A 35 -13.97 -5.23 3.41
CA PHE A 35 -13.91 -6.56 2.77
C PHE A 35 -13.99 -7.73 3.76
N GLY A 36 -14.06 -7.45 5.07
CA GLY A 36 -14.10 -8.44 6.13
C GLY A 36 -12.72 -8.98 6.50
N GLU A 37 -12.69 -9.85 7.52
CA GLU A 37 -11.47 -10.50 7.99
C GLU A 37 -11.09 -11.65 7.05
N SER A 38 -10.20 -11.38 6.09
CA SER A 38 -9.65 -12.38 5.19
C SER A 38 -8.18 -12.09 4.87
N GLU A 39 -7.44 -13.10 4.43
CA GLU A 39 -6.06 -12.89 3.95
C GLU A 39 -5.99 -11.95 2.75
N ALA A 40 -7.03 -11.95 1.90
CA ALA A 40 -7.11 -11.05 0.76
C ALA A 40 -7.23 -9.59 1.25
N SER A 41 -8.10 -9.33 2.23
CA SER A 41 -8.29 -7.99 2.81
C SER A 41 -7.01 -7.44 3.46
N LEU A 42 -6.18 -8.30 4.05
CA LEU A 42 -4.89 -7.93 4.63
C LEU A 42 -3.86 -7.51 3.57
N ARG A 43 -3.89 -8.13 2.37
CA ARG A 43 -2.94 -7.87 1.28
C ARG A 43 -3.40 -6.75 0.34
N LEU A 44 -4.70 -6.48 0.30
CA LEU A 44 -5.33 -5.52 -0.61
C LEU A 44 -4.69 -4.10 -0.53
N PRO A 45 -4.39 -3.53 0.65
CA PRO A 45 -3.70 -2.25 0.74
C PRO A 45 -2.33 -2.25 0.06
N CYS A 46 -1.55 -3.32 0.21
CA CYS A 46 -0.24 -3.43 -0.44
C CYS A 46 -0.37 -3.49 -1.96
N VAL A 47 -1.34 -4.26 -2.47
CA VAL A 47 -1.59 -4.35 -3.93
C VAL A 47 -2.01 -2.99 -4.49
N LEU A 48 -2.89 -2.26 -3.79
CA LEU A 48 -3.29 -0.92 -4.19
C LEU A 48 -2.11 0.06 -4.18
N CYS A 49 -1.27 0.04 -3.16
CA CYS A 49 -0.07 0.88 -3.11
C CYS A 49 0.89 0.57 -4.26
N ALA A 50 1.08 -0.71 -4.61
CA ALA A 50 1.91 -1.11 -5.75
C ALA A 50 1.35 -0.58 -7.08
N ILE A 51 0.04 -0.72 -7.30
CA ILE A 51 -0.63 -0.20 -8.52
C ILE A 51 -0.51 1.32 -8.59
N LEU A 52 -0.79 2.03 -7.49
CA LEU A 52 -0.66 3.48 -7.42
C LEU A 52 0.79 3.93 -7.69
N PHE A 53 1.77 3.20 -7.17
CA PHE A 53 3.18 3.47 -7.44
C PHE A 53 3.50 3.34 -8.94
N LEU A 54 3.02 2.29 -9.62
CA LEU A 54 3.22 2.13 -11.06
C LEU A 54 2.56 3.26 -11.87
N ILE A 55 1.35 3.67 -11.49
CA ILE A 55 0.65 4.79 -12.12
C ILE A 55 1.41 6.09 -11.89
N ALA A 56 1.87 6.35 -10.66
CA ALA A 56 2.63 7.54 -10.32
C ALA A 56 3.98 7.58 -11.05
N LEU A 57 4.66 6.44 -11.17
CA LEU A 57 5.90 6.30 -11.94
C LEU A 57 5.65 6.64 -13.41
N TYR A 58 4.63 6.04 -14.03
CA TYR A 58 4.25 6.33 -15.40
C TYR A 58 3.93 7.81 -15.59
N ALA A 59 3.07 8.39 -14.74
CA ALA A 59 2.68 9.79 -14.81
C ALA A 59 3.87 10.74 -14.65
N SER A 60 4.80 10.42 -13.75
CA SER A 60 6.01 11.21 -13.52
C SER A 60 6.94 11.18 -14.73
N LEU A 61 7.15 9.99 -15.32
CA LEU A 61 7.96 9.84 -16.54
C LEU A 61 7.33 10.60 -17.73
N ARG A 62 6.00 10.56 -17.83
CA ARG A 62 5.26 11.33 -18.84
C ARG A 62 5.40 12.83 -18.64
N ASN A 63 5.31 13.33 -17.41
CA ASN A 63 5.48 14.75 -17.09
C ASN A 63 6.91 15.24 -17.36
N LEU A 64 7.91 14.38 -17.25
CA LEU A 64 9.31 14.68 -17.59
C LEU A 64 9.58 14.66 -19.10
N GLY A 65 8.59 14.33 -19.94
CA GLY A 65 8.71 14.35 -21.40
C GLY A 65 9.27 13.06 -22.00
N PHE A 66 9.37 11.97 -21.24
CA PHE A 66 9.81 10.69 -21.79
C PHE A 66 8.77 10.07 -22.75
N SER A 67 9.27 9.38 -23.78
CA SER A 67 8.45 8.67 -24.75
C SER A 67 7.62 7.56 -24.08
N TYR A 68 6.50 7.18 -24.71
CA TYR A 68 5.60 6.13 -24.22
C TYR A 68 6.33 4.80 -24.02
N LEU A 69 7.21 4.45 -24.95
CA LEU A 69 7.98 3.20 -24.90
C LEU A 69 8.96 3.15 -23.72
N SER A 70 9.66 4.25 -23.46
CA SER A 70 10.60 4.36 -22.33
C SER A 70 9.86 4.23 -21.01
N SER A 71 8.68 4.86 -20.90
CA SER A 71 7.86 4.81 -19.69
C SER A 71 7.34 3.40 -19.39
N LEU A 72 6.90 2.68 -20.43
CA LEU A 72 6.47 1.28 -20.30
C LEU A 72 7.64 0.34 -19.97
N LEU A 73 8.80 0.51 -20.61
CA LEU A 73 9.99 -0.28 -20.31
C LEU A 73 10.43 -0.11 -18.85
N SER A 74 10.41 1.11 -18.31
CA SER A 74 10.72 1.35 -16.89
C SER A 74 9.79 0.59 -15.95
N ILE A 75 8.49 0.55 -16.24
CA ILE A 75 7.52 -0.23 -15.46
C ILE A 75 7.83 -1.72 -15.54
N THR A 76 8.08 -2.24 -16.74
CA THR A 76 8.37 -3.67 -16.95
C THR A 76 9.68 -4.09 -16.25
N VAL A 77 10.70 -3.24 -16.28
CA VAL A 77 11.97 -3.49 -15.59
C VAL A 77 11.76 -3.51 -14.07
N VAL A 78 11.02 -2.54 -13.52
CA VAL A 78 10.70 -2.51 -12.08
C VAL A 78 9.91 -3.76 -11.67
N PHE A 79 8.98 -4.21 -12.50
CA PHE A 79 8.20 -5.42 -12.24
C PHE A 79 9.05 -6.69 -12.33
N SER A 80 10.02 -6.76 -13.25
CA SER A 80 10.90 -7.92 -13.45
C SER A 80 11.98 -8.08 -12.36
N LEU A 81 12.22 -7.04 -11.55
CA LEU A 81 13.21 -7.05 -10.47
C LEU A 81 12.64 -7.55 -9.13
N HIS A 82 11.33 -7.81 -9.06
CA HIS A 82 10.62 -8.29 -7.88
C HIS A 82 10.14 -9.73 -8.08
#